data_AF-A0A369BTG0-F1
#
_entry.id   AF-A0A369BTG0-F1
#
_cell.length_a   1.000
_cell.length_b   1.000
_cell.length_c   1.000
_cell.angle_alpha   90.00
_cell.angle_beta   90.00
_cell.angle_gamma   90.00
#
_symmetry.space_group_name_H-M   'P 1'
#
loop_
_entity.id
_entity.type
_entity.pdbx_description
1 polymer ?
#
loop_
_entity_poly.entity_id
_entity_poly.type
_entity_poly.pdbx_seq_one_letter_code
_entity_poly.pdbx_strand_id
1 'polypeptide(L)'
;MQALVDRDFIVRNAADIIGLFGVGVYLNLILMRRTDLFEAVADWHLRHGIPMPGRVGNAYRLSALLEYRVARIYGRLAERFSLNAEARDLFRELEREEIQHGQVMMLCLYTVRQDSALTFIPSVRDPEMREILQKLRRIERNVEGLSLEQALDLTLKLEEGEVNTIFGRLLKQVEDPKTRFFAHLLSLAGSHQTTVPPRVARLRESLHSDAA
;
A
#
# COMPACT_ATOMS: atom_id res chain seq x y z
N MET A 1 9.47 6.81 10.44
CA MET A 1 10.13 5.53 10.09
C MET A 1 11.06 5.71 8.88
N GLN A 2 12.20 5.01 8.81
CA GLN A 2 13.08 4.94 7.62
C GLN A 2 12.29 4.24 6.50
N ALA A 3 12.39 4.67 5.24
CA ALA A 3 11.72 3.97 4.14
C ALA A 3 12.07 2.48 4.20
N LEU A 4 11.09 1.59 4.02
CA LEU A 4 11.30 0.14 4.02
C LEU A 4 12.45 -0.29 3.10
N VAL A 5 12.68 0.52 2.06
CA VAL A 5 13.82 0.42 1.16
C VAL A 5 14.45 1.79 1.01
N ASP A 6 15.47 2.09 1.81
CA ASP A 6 16.27 3.30 1.69
C ASP A 6 17.53 3.09 0.85
N ARG A 7 18.35 4.13 0.70
CA ARG A 7 19.60 4.06 -0.09
C ARG A 7 20.56 3.01 0.44
N ASP A 8 20.64 2.86 1.76
CA ASP A 8 21.50 1.88 2.41
C ASP A 8 21.04 0.45 2.09
N PHE A 9 19.73 0.21 2.14
CA PHE A 9 19.13 -1.04 1.72
C PHE A 9 19.44 -1.31 0.24
N ILE A 10 19.29 -0.33 -0.64
CA ILE A 10 19.54 -0.48 -2.10
C ILE A 10 20.99 -0.88 -2.36
N VAL A 11 21.95 -0.27 -1.65
CA VAL A 11 23.37 -0.60 -1.81
C VAL A 11 23.69 -1.99 -1.25
N ARG A 12 23.16 -2.34 -0.06
CA ARG A 12 23.40 -3.65 0.57
C ARG A 12 22.80 -4.82 -0.23
N ASN A 13 21.71 -4.58 -0.95
CA ASN A 13 20.99 -5.59 -1.74
C ASN A 13 21.21 -5.43 -3.25
N ALA A 14 22.33 -4.83 -3.66
CA ALA A 14 22.60 -4.49 -5.07
C ALA A 14 22.52 -5.71 -6.01
N ALA A 15 23.09 -6.85 -5.60
CA ALA A 15 23.07 -8.07 -6.41
C ALA A 15 21.64 -8.58 -6.66
N ASP A 16 20.81 -8.61 -5.62
CA ASP A 16 19.41 -9.04 -5.73
C ASP A 16 18.59 -8.05 -6.56
N ILE A 17 18.79 -6.74 -6.36
CA ILE A 17 18.09 -5.70 -7.13
C ILE A 17 18.47 -5.77 -8.61
N ILE A 18 19.76 -5.93 -8.94
CA ILE A 18 20.22 -6.07 -10.32
C ILE A 18 19.70 -7.39 -10.92
N GLY A 19 19.75 -8.49 -10.18
CA GLY A 19 19.29 -9.79 -10.63
C GLY A 19 17.78 -9.83 -10.91
N LEU A 20 16.98 -9.18 -10.05
CA LEU A 20 15.51 -9.17 -10.16
C LEU A 20 15.00 -8.08 -11.10
N PHE A 21 15.54 -6.88 -11.05
CA PHE A 21 14.99 -5.70 -11.74
C PHE A 21 15.87 -5.16 -12.87
N GLY A 22 17.10 -5.67 -13.00
CA GLY A 22 18.05 -5.27 -14.02
C GLY A 22 18.88 -4.05 -13.63
N VAL A 23 20.04 -3.91 -14.29
CA VAL A 23 21.01 -2.85 -14.01
C VAL A 23 20.44 -1.44 -14.25
N GLY A 24 19.53 -1.28 -15.20
CA GLY A 24 18.91 0.02 -15.49
C GLY A 24 18.07 0.56 -14.32
N VAL A 25 17.33 -0.32 -13.63
CA VAL A 25 16.56 0.06 -12.43
C VAL A 25 17.50 0.42 -11.28
N TYR A 26 18.53 -0.39 -11.05
CA TYR A 26 19.54 -0.14 -10.01
C TYR A 26 20.26 1.20 -10.20
N LEU A 27 20.71 1.50 -11.43
CA LEU A 27 21.36 2.78 -11.74
C LEU A 27 20.40 3.95 -11.57
N ASN A 28 19.13 3.81 -11.98
CA ASN A 28 18.12 4.86 -11.79
C ASN A 28 17.93 5.17 -10.30
N LEU A 29 17.82 4.15 -9.44
CA LEU A 29 17.70 4.30 -7.99
C LEU A 29 18.86 5.09 -7.37
N ILE A 30 20.10 4.76 -7.77
CA ILE A 30 21.29 5.42 -7.24
C ILE A 30 21.42 6.84 -7.77
N LEU A 31 21.15 7.06 -9.06
CA LEU A 31 21.39 8.34 -9.73
C LEU A 31 20.28 9.36 -9.47
N MET A 32 19.01 8.95 -9.39
CA MET A 32 17.89 9.88 -9.22
C MET A 32 17.66 10.32 -7.77
N ARG A 33 18.48 9.87 -6.81
CA ARG A 33 18.26 10.08 -5.36
C ARG A 33 16.84 9.69 -4.92
N ARG A 34 16.16 8.82 -5.68
CA ARG A 34 14.83 8.35 -5.31
C ARG A 34 14.97 7.45 -4.09
N THR A 35 14.13 7.71 -3.09
CA THR A 35 14.20 7.06 -1.78
C THR A 35 13.34 5.79 -1.71
N ASP A 36 12.65 5.40 -2.79
CA ASP A 36 11.74 4.26 -2.77
C ASP A 36 11.91 3.34 -3.99
N LEU A 37 12.31 2.09 -3.71
CA LEU A 37 12.46 1.03 -4.71
C LEU A 37 11.13 0.63 -5.36
N PHE A 38 10.02 0.67 -4.62
CA PHE A 38 8.70 0.31 -5.15
C PHE A 38 8.27 1.31 -6.21
N GLU A 39 8.46 2.60 -5.97
CA GLU A 39 8.13 3.66 -6.92
C GLU A 39 8.95 3.53 -8.21
N ALA A 40 10.27 3.35 -8.10
CA ALA A 40 11.13 3.25 -9.27
C ALA A 40 10.84 2.02 -10.14
N VAL A 41 10.56 0.87 -9.52
CA VAL A 41 10.21 -0.35 -10.23
C VAL A 41 8.83 -0.23 -10.88
N ALA A 42 7.84 0.32 -10.16
CA ALA A 42 6.52 0.58 -10.71
C ALA A 42 6.58 1.52 -11.92
N ASP A 43 7.31 2.63 -11.82
CA ASP A 43 7.52 3.58 -12.92
C ASP A 43 8.20 2.93 -14.14
N TRP A 44 9.20 2.08 -13.90
CA TRP A 44 9.86 1.36 -14.98
C TRP A 44 8.89 0.43 -15.72
N HIS A 45 8.10 -0.35 -14.98
CA HIS A 45 7.10 -1.26 -15.55
C HIS A 45 5.95 -0.52 -16.23
N LEU A 46 5.51 0.62 -15.70
CA LEU A 46 4.51 1.48 -16.36
C LEU A 46 4.97 1.94 -17.75
N ARG A 47 6.27 2.22 -17.91
CA ARG A 47 6.84 2.74 -19.17
C ARG A 47 7.22 1.64 -20.17
N HIS A 48 7.63 0.47 -19.70
CA HIS A 48 8.26 -0.55 -20.54
C HIS A 48 7.55 -1.92 -20.50
N GLY A 49 6.67 -2.14 -19.54
CA GLY A 49 5.98 -3.41 -19.34
C GLY A 49 4.71 -3.54 -20.17
N ILE A 50 4.35 -4.78 -20.52
CA ILE A 50 3.04 -5.11 -21.08
C ILE A 50 2.15 -5.54 -19.91
N PRO A 51 1.08 -4.81 -19.57
CA PRO A 51 0.22 -5.19 -18.45
C PRO A 51 -0.56 -6.45 -18.80
N MET A 52 -0.80 -7.30 -17.80
CA MET A 52 -1.67 -8.46 -17.94
C MET A 52 -3.05 -8.03 -18.47
N PRO A 53 -3.52 -8.58 -19.60
CA PRO A 53 -4.82 -8.22 -20.13
C PRO A 53 -5.96 -8.94 -19.38
N GLY A 54 -7.19 -8.54 -19.70
CA GLY A 54 -8.39 -9.26 -19.28
C GLY A 54 -8.72 -9.15 -17.79
N ARG A 55 -9.47 -10.15 -17.30
CA ARG A 55 -10.03 -10.13 -15.94
C ARG A 55 -8.95 -10.11 -14.85
N VAL A 56 -7.85 -10.81 -15.07
CA VAL A 56 -6.73 -10.91 -14.13
C VAL A 56 -6.08 -9.55 -13.94
N GLY A 57 -5.67 -8.90 -15.03
CA GLY A 57 -5.08 -7.56 -14.91
C GLY A 57 -6.05 -6.53 -14.33
N ASN A 58 -7.34 -6.65 -14.65
CA ASN A 58 -8.36 -5.78 -14.05
C ASN A 58 -8.51 -6.00 -12.53
N ALA A 59 -8.30 -7.21 -12.01
CA ALA A 59 -8.30 -7.46 -10.58
C ALA A 59 -7.14 -6.77 -9.86
N TYR A 60 -5.92 -6.84 -10.40
CA TYR A 60 -4.75 -6.13 -9.84
C TYR A 60 -4.92 -4.61 -9.90
N ARG A 61 -5.46 -4.08 -11.01
CA ARG A 61 -5.81 -2.64 -11.12
C ARG A 61 -6.86 -2.22 -10.10
N LEU A 62 -7.88 -3.07 -9.88
CA LEU A 62 -8.91 -2.82 -8.89
C LEU A 62 -8.32 -2.82 -7.48
N SER A 63 -7.48 -3.80 -7.14
CA SER A 63 -6.80 -3.84 -5.84
C SER A 63 -5.94 -2.60 -5.64
N ALA A 64 -5.09 -2.25 -6.61
CA ALA A 64 -4.28 -1.04 -6.55
C ALA A 64 -5.13 0.23 -6.35
N LEU A 65 -6.28 0.33 -7.03
CA LEU A 65 -7.21 1.44 -6.85
C LEU A 65 -7.81 1.50 -5.44
N LEU A 66 -8.06 0.36 -4.80
CA LEU A 66 -8.51 0.32 -3.41
C LEU A 66 -7.43 0.85 -2.48
N GLU A 67 -6.19 0.37 -2.58
CA GLU A 67 -5.07 0.85 -1.75
C GLU A 67 -4.84 2.34 -1.92
N TYR A 68 -4.78 2.84 -3.16
CA TYR A 68 -4.60 4.27 -3.40
C TYR A 68 -5.75 5.12 -2.88
N ARG A 69 -6.97 4.57 -2.76
CA ARG A 69 -8.08 5.28 -2.12
C ARG A 69 -7.93 5.31 -0.61
N VAL A 70 -7.48 4.23 0.02
CA VAL A 70 -7.18 4.20 1.46
C VAL A 70 -6.03 5.16 1.77
N ALA A 71 -4.95 5.13 0.98
CA ALA A 71 -3.85 6.09 1.06
C ALA A 71 -4.34 7.54 1.04
N ARG A 72 -5.24 7.86 0.09
CA ARG A 72 -5.81 9.21 -0.02
C ARG A 72 -6.69 9.60 1.18
N ILE A 73 -7.39 8.64 1.79
CA ILE A 73 -8.12 8.88 3.03
C ILE A 73 -7.12 9.25 4.14
N TYR A 74 -6.03 8.48 4.29
CA TYR A 74 -4.98 8.79 5.26
C TYR A 74 -4.28 10.13 5.00
N GLY A 75 -3.97 10.46 3.75
CA GLY A 75 -3.41 11.77 3.39
C GLY A 75 -4.33 12.93 3.80
N ARG A 76 -5.65 12.80 3.58
CA ARG A 76 -6.64 13.79 4.04
C ARG A 76 -6.75 13.86 5.56
N LEU A 77 -6.69 12.72 6.25
CA LEU A 77 -6.68 12.69 7.72
C LEU A 77 -5.42 13.41 8.27
N ALA A 78 -4.26 13.18 7.65
CA ALA A 78 -3.04 13.89 8.02
C ALA A 78 -3.16 15.42 7.85
N GLU A 79 -3.78 15.88 6.76
CA GLU A 79 -4.06 17.30 6.54
C GLU A 79 -5.05 17.85 7.58
N ARG A 80 -6.14 17.12 7.82
CA ARG A 80 -7.19 17.49 8.77
C ARG A 80 -6.68 17.64 10.21
N PHE A 81 -5.75 16.79 10.62
CA PHE A 81 -5.14 16.80 11.95
C PHE A 81 -3.72 17.37 11.96
N SER A 82 -3.38 18.22 10.99
CA SER A 82 -2.03 18.79 10.82
C SER A 82 -1.47 19.54 12.04
N LEU A 83 -2.34 20.06 12.92
CA LEU A 83 -1.97 20.73 14.17
C LEU A 83 -1.60 19.76 15.30
N ASN A 84 -2.01 18.49 15.22
CA ASN A 84 -1.57 17.44 16.12
C ASN A 84 -0.46 16.64 15.43
N ALA A 85 0.79 16.88 15.83
CA ALA A 85 1.96 16.30 15.17
C ALA A 85 1.92 14.76 15.17
N GLU A 86 1.56 14.14 16.29
CA GLU A 86 1.53 12.68 16.39
C GLU A 86 0.47 12.05 15.49
N ALA A 87 -0.75 12.61 15.48
CA ALA A 87 -1.83 12.15 14.60
C ALA A 87 -1.48 12.36 13.13
N ARG A 88 -0.96 13.55 12.76
CA ARG A 88 -0.50 13.85 11.41
C ARG A 88 0.56 12.84 10.97
N ASP A 89 1.56 12.58 11.80
CA ASP A 89 2.69 11.74 11.46
C ASP A 89 2.24 10.27 11.31
N LEU A 90 1.36 9.78 12.19
CA LEU A 90 0.73 8.47 12.04
C LEU A 90 0.00 8.35 10.69
N PHE A 91 -0.88 9.30 10.36
CA PHE A 91 -1.64 9.23 9.11
C PHE A 91 -0.75 9.38 7.87
N ARG A 92 0.33 10.18 7.92
CA ARG A 92 1.31 10.26 6.82
C ARG A 92 2.12 8.98 6.66
N GLU A 93 2.39 8.26 7.74
CA GLU A 93 3.02 6.95 7.65
C GLU A 93 2.08 5.94 7.00
N LEU A 94 0.83 5.84 7.45
CA LEU A 94 -0.17 4.96 6.86
C LEU A 94 -0.45 5.28 5.38
N GLU A 95 -0.52 6.56 5.01
CA GLU A 95 -0.63 6.97 3.61
C GLU A 95 0.50 6.38 2.75
N ARG A 96 1.75 6.45 3.23
CA ARG A 96 2.91 5.91 2.49
C ARG A 96 2.88 4.39 2.40
N GLU A 97 2.51 3.73 3.49
CA GLU A 97 2.35 2.27 3.54
C GLU A 97 1.31 1.81 2.49
N GLU A 98 0.16 2.47 2.39
CA GLU A 98 -0.87 2.13 1.39
C GLU A 98 -0.49 2.47 -0.06
N ILE A 99 0.32 3.53 -0.28
CA ILE A 99 0.89 3.79 -1.61
C ILE A 99 1.78 2.62 -2.04
N GLN A 100 2.61 2.10 -1.14
CA GLN A 100 3.49 0.96 -1.43
C GLN A 100 2.68 -0.30 -1.73
N HIS A 101 1.58 -0.56 -1.00
CA HIS A 101 0.65 -1.65 -1.32
C HIS A 101 0.08 -1.52 -2.75
N GLY A 102 -0.38 -0.31 -3.11
CA GLY A 102 -0.86 -0.03 -4.47
C GLY A 102 0.21 -0.26 -5.55
N GLN A 103 1.45 0.13 -5.27
CA GLN A 103 2.59 -0.08 -6.18
C GLN A 103 2.92 -1.58 -6.35
N VAL A 104 2.83 -2.39 -5.30
CA VAL A 104 2.98 -3.86 -5.41
C VAL A 104 1.90 -4.45 -6.29
N MET A 105 0.64 -4.04 -6.12
CA MET A 105 -0.44 -4.52 -6.99
C MET A 105 -0.23 -4.12 -8.46
N MET A 106 0.30 -2.92 -8.68
CA MET A 106 0.71 -2.50 -10.03
C MET A 106 1.88 -3.32 -10.55
N LEU A 107 2.85 -3.73 -9.73
CA LEU A 107 3.90 -4.64 -10.17
C LEU A 107 3.33 -6.01 -10.56
N CYS A 108 2.45 -6.58 -9.73
CA CYS A 108 1.76 -7.84 -10.01
C CYS A 108 1.03 -7.83 -11.35
N LEU A 109 0.44 -6.69 -11.73
CA LEU A 109 -0.19 -6.50 -13.04
C LEU A 109 0.78 -6.78 -14.20
N TYR A 110 2.07 -6.53 -14.05
CA TYR A 110 3.08 -6.73 -15.11
C TYR A 110 3.84 -8.06 -15.01
N THR A 111 3.76 -8.76 -13.87
CA THR A 111 4.57 -9.95 -13.59
C THR A 111 3.76 -11.23 -13.46
N VAL A 112 2.44 -11.15 -13.24
CA VAL A 112 1.57 -12.33 -13.19
C VAL A 112 1.58 -13.06 -14.54
N ARG A 113 1.55 -14.40 -14.53
CA ARG A 113 1.56 -15.23 -15.74
C ARG A 113 0.15 -15.71 -16.10
N GLN A 114 -0.16 -15.81 -17.39
CA GLN A 114 -1.51 -16.22 -17.87
C GLN A 114 -1.89 -17.67 -17.54
N ASP A 115 -0.90 -18.54 -17.34
CA ASP A 115 -1.06 -19.97 -17.06
C ASP A 115 -1.25 -20.30 -15.57
N SER A 116 -1.09 -19.30 -14.69
CA SER A 116 -1.35 -19.46 -13.26
C SER A 116 -2.81 -19.86 -13.01
N ALA A 117 -3.02 -20.92 -12.23
CA ALA A 117 -4.34 -21.37 -11.79
C ALA A 117 -4.90 -20.39 -10.75
N LEU A 118 -5.28 -19.19 -11.20
CA LEU A 118 -5.85 -18.16 -10.35
C LEU A 118 -7.23 -18.58 -9.86
N THR A 119 -7.39 -18.62 -8.53
CA THR A 119 -8.62 -19.04 -7.85
C THR A 119 -9.44 -17.85 -7.36
N PHE A 120 -8.88 -16.64 -7.36
CA PHE A 120 -9.56 -15.42 -6.92
C PHE A 120 -9.28 -14.25 -7.86
N ILE A 121 -10.32 -13.75 -8.52
CA ILE A 121 -10.28 -12.65 -9.48
C ILE A 121 -11.45 -11.69 -9.20
N PRO A 122 -11.29 -10.73 -8.28
CA PRO A 122 -12.32 -9.74 -7.97
C PRO A 122 -12.59 -8.83 -9.18
N SER A 123 -13.82 -8.37 -9.29
CA SER A 123 -14.29 -7.57 -10.41
C SER A 123 -15.16 -6.41 -9.94
N VAL A 124 -15.06 -5.27 -10.62
CA VAL A 124 -15.96 -4.12 -10.41
C VAL A 124 -17.43 -4.44 -10.72
N ARG A 125 -17.72 -5.58 -11.36
CA ARG A 125 -19.08 -6.06 -11.57
C ARG A 125 -19.66 -6.73 -10.32
N ASP A 126 -18.80 -7.21 -9.43
CA ASP A 126 -19.20 -7.87 -8.20
C ASP A 126 -19.88 -6.82 -7.29
N PRO A 127 -21.08 -7.12 -6.75
CA PRO A 127 -21.80 -6.17 -5.89
C PRO A 127 -20.97 -5.70 -4.69
N GLU A 128 -20.29 -6.63 -4.03
CA GLU A 128 -19.39 -6.38 -2.90
C GLU A 128 -18.29 -5.35 -3.25
N MET A 129 -17.59 -5.53 -4.38
CA MET A 129 -16.55 -4.59 -4.81
C MET A 129 -17.10 -3.18 -5.08
N ARG A 130 -18.32 -3.10 -5.63
CA ARG A 130 -18.99 -1.80 -5.84
C ARG A 130 -19.35 -1.14 -4.53
N GLU A 131 -19.81 -1.90 -3.54
CA GLU A 131 -20.13 -1.42 -2.21
C GLU A 131 -18.89 -0.91 -1.49
N ILE A 132 -17.77 -1.66 -1.50
CA ILE A 132 -16.48 -1.21 -0.95
C ILE A 132 -16.07 0.12 -1.59
N LEU A 133 -16.06 0.21 -2.92
CA LEU A 133 -15.69 1.45 -3.64
C LEU A 133 -16.61 2.63 -3.32
N GLN A 134 -17.90 2.38 -3.09
CA GLN A 134 -18.83 3.42 -2.67
C GLN A 134 -18.58 3.84 -1.22
N LYS A 135 -18.35 2.89 -0.32
CA LYS A 135 -18.01 3.14 1.09
C LYS A 135 -16.75 3.98 1.21
N LEU A 136 -15.66 3.60 0.54
CA LEU A 136 -14.41 4.37 0.52
C LEU A 136 -14.63 5.79 -0.03
N ARG A 137 -15.40 5.94 -1.12
CA ARG A 137 -15.74 7.28 -1.66
C ARG A 137 -16.52 8.14 -0.66
N ARG A 138 -17.44 7.55 0.11
CA ARG A 138 -18.20 8.29 1.13
C ARG A 138 -17.29 8.70 2.29
N ILE A 139 -16.45 7.78 2.78
CA ILE A 139 -15.47 8.05 3.83
C ILE A 139 -14.58 9.22 3.41
N GLU A 140 -13.96 9.14 2.23
CA GLU A 140 -13.05 10.14 1.71
C GLU A 140 -13.66 11.55 1.65
N ARG A 141 -14.95 11.66 1.29
CA ARG A 141 -15.67 12.95 1.23
C ARG A 141 -16.00 13.52 2.61
N ASN A 142 -16.11 12.65 3.61
CA ASN A 142 -16.57 13.02 4.94
C ASN A 142 -15.41 13.18 5.95
N VAL A 143 -14.15 13.00 5.53
CA VAL A 143 -12.95 13.11 6.37
C VAL A 143 -12.94 14.42 7.19
N GLU A 144 -13.30 15.55 6.57
CA GLU A 144 -13.28 16.87 7.23
C GLU A 144 -14.16 16.95 8.48
N GLY A 145 -15.26 16.19 8.49
CA GLY A 145 -16.23 16.17 9.59
C GLY A 145 -15.88 15.22 10.73
N LEU A 146 -14.78 14.46 10.63
CA LEU A 146 -14.41 13.49 11.66
C LEU A 146 -13.69 14.17 12.82
N SER A 147 -14.03 13.76 14.04
CA SER A 147 -13.17 13.97 15.20
C SER A 147 -11.94 13.06 15.12
N LEU A 148 -10.89 13.36 15.90
CA LEU A 148 -9.70 12.52 15.93
C LEU A 148 -10.04 11.09 16.39
N GLU A 149 -10.88 10.95 17.41
CA GLU A 149 -11.31 9.62 17.89
C GLU A 149 -12.06 8.83 16.81
N GLN A 150 -12.95 9.48 16.07
CA GLN A 150 -13.65 8.85 14.94
C GLN A 150 -12.70 8.47 13.80
N ALA A 151 -11.66 9.27 13.55
CA ALA A 151 -10.62 8.97 12.58
C ALA A 151 -9.77 7.76 12.98
N LEU A 152 -9.45 7.62 14.27
CA LEU A 152 -8.73 6.46 14.80
C LEU A 152 -9.57 5.18 14.71
N ASP A 153 -10.86 5.25 15.06
CA ASP A 153 -11.79 4.14 14.86
C ASP A 153 -11.96 3.75 13.39
N LEU A 154 -12.02 4.75 12.50
CA LEU A 154 -12.07 4.53 11.06
C LEU A 154 -10.81 3.81 10.58
N THR A 155 -9.64 4.20 11.07
CA THR A 155 -8.35 3.59 10.73
C THR A 155 -8.37 2.11 11.06
N LEU A 156 -8.74 1.73 12.28
CA LEU A 156 -8.85 0.32 12.67
C LEU A 156 -9.80 -0.47 11.76
N LYS A 157 -10.95 0.11 11.42
CA LYS A 157 -11.94 -0.52 10.51
C LYS A 157 -11.45 -0.66 9.07
N LEU A 158 -10.60 0.25 8.60
CA LEU A 158 -9.98 0.14 7.28
C LEU A 158 -8.98 -1.02 7.27
N GLU A 159 -8.17 -1.15 8.33
CA GLU A 159 -7.16 -2.20 8.43
C GLU A 159 -7.72 -3.61 8.65
N GLU A 160 -8.85 -3.72 9.34
CA GLU A 160 -9.61 -4.96 9.46
C GLU A 160 -10.44 -5.28 8.20
N GLY A 161 -10.52 -4.34 7.26
CA GLY A 161 -11.45 -4.36 6.15
C GLY A 161 -11.14 -5.36 5.03
N GLU A 162 -12.11 -5.51 4.13
CA GLU A 162 -12.05 -6.38 2.96
C GLU A 162 -10.92 -6.01 1.99
N VAL A 163 -10.44 -4.76 2.00
CA VAL A 163 -9.32 -4.30 1.15
C VAL A 163 -8.05 -5.12 1.44
N ASN A 164 -7.65 -5.22 2.71
CA ASN A 164 -6.49 -6.02 3.12
C ASN A 164 -6.66 -7.51 2.80
N THR A 165 -7.90 -8.02 2.87
CA THR A 165 -8.20 -9.40 2.49
C THR A 165 -8.03 -9.63 0.98
N ILE A 166 -8.53 -8.72 0.15
CA ILE A 166 -8.40 -8.76 -1.31
C ILE A 166 -6.92 -8.71 -1.71
N PHE A 167 -6.17 -7.77 -1.13
CA PHE A 167 -4.73 -7.63 -1.32
C PHE A 167 -3.99 -8.94 -1.02
N GLY A 168 -4.21 -9.49 0.17
CA GLY A 168 -3.54 -10.72 0.61
C GLY A 168 -3.86 -11.92 -0.29
N ARG A 169 -5.10 -12.04 -0.77
CA ARG A 169 -5.50 -13.14 -1.69
C ARG A 169 -4.89 -12.99 -3.07
N LEU A 170 -4.81 -11.77 -3.61
CA LEU A 170 -4.20 -11.54 -4.91
C LEU A 170 -2.68 -11.72 -4.87
N LEU A 171 -2.02 -11.30 -3.79
CA LEU A 171 -0.59 -11.43 -3.62
C LEU A 171 -0.15 -12.90 -3.51
N LYS A 172 -0.91 -13.73 -2.78
CA LYS A 172 -0.63 -15.17 -2.61
C LYS A 172 -0.63 -15.97 -3.92
N GLN A 173 -1.26 -15.45 -4.97
CA GLN A 173 -1.38 -16.13 -6.26
C GLN A 173 -0.23 -15.77 -7.23
N VAL A 174 0.66 -14.84 -6.86
CA VAL A 174 1.79 -14.44 -7.70
C VAL A 174 3.04 -15.24 -7.33
N GLU A 175 3.57 -15.97 -8.30
CA GLU A 175 4.78 -16.78 -8.13
C GLU A 175 6.06 -16.10 -8.65
N ASP A 176 5.95 -14.92 -9.23
CA ASP A 176 7.08 -14.19 -9.80
C ASP A 176 8.11 -13.78 -8.72
N PRO A 177 9.41 -14.04 -8.93
CA PRO A 177 10.45 -13.71 -7.96
C PRO A 177 10.50 -12.24 -7.54
N LYS A 178 10.19 -11.30 -8.46
CA LYS A 178 10.19 -9.87 -8.16
C LYS A 178 9.06 -9.50 -7.21
N THR A 179 7.87 -10.03 -7.47
CA THR A 179 6.72 -9.84 -6.58
C THR A 179 6.95 -10.51 -5.23
N ARG A 180 7.52 -11.72 -5.18
CA ARG A 180 7.85 -12.41 -3.93
C ARG A 180 8.84 -11.62 -3.08
N PHE A 181 9.84 -11.01 -3.71
CA PHE A 181 10.80 -10.14 -3.02
C PHE A 181 10.08 -8.97 -2.32
N PHE A 182 9.20 -8.27 -3.02
CA PHE A 182 8.44 -7.17 -2.41
C PHE A 182 7.40 -7.62 -1.38
N ALA A 183 6.71 -8.73 -1.64
CA ALA A 183 5.80 -9.34 -0.68
C ALA A 183 6.53 -9.71 0.62
N HIS A 184 7.77 -10.20 0.51
CA HIS A 184 8.60 -10.49 1.66
C HIS A 184 8.97 -9.20 2.42
N LEU A 185 9.38 -8.14 1.72
CA LEU A 185 9.66 -6.85 2.37
C LEU A 185 8.44 -6.29 3.11
N LEU A 186 7.26 -6.33 2.50
CA LEU A 186 6.02 -5.95 3.19
C LEU A 186 5.73 -6.86 4.39
N SER A 187 6.00 -8.16 4.30
CA SER A 187 5.82 -9.07 5.44
C SER A 187 6.74 -8.75 6.62
N LEU A 188 7.97 -8.26 6.35
CA LEU A 188 8.90 -7.81 7.38
C LEU A 188 8.44 -6.51 8.05
N ALA A 189 7.70 -5.66 7.32
CA ALA A 189 7.02 -4.49 7.89
C ALA A 189 5.89 -4.86 8.87
N GLY A 190 5.38 -6.09 8.76
CA GLY A 190 4.25 -6.59 9.53
C GLY A 190 2.90 -6.28 8.86
N SER A 191 1.88 -7.06 9.22
CA SER A 191 0.51 -6.82 8.75
C SER A 191 -0.09 -5.61 9.46
N HIS A 192 -0.80 -4.75 8.75
CA HIS A 192 -1.50 -3.62 9.37
C HIS A 192 -2.47 -4.06 10.48
N GLN A 193 -3.09 -5.24 10.34
CA GLN A 193 -3.96 -5.83 11.37
C GLN A 193 -3.23 -6.06 12.71
N THR A 194 -1.91 -6.21 12.70
CA THR A 194 -1.11 -6.43 13.92
C THR A 194 -0.31 -5.18 14.31
N THR A 195 0.08 -4.34 13.35
CA THR A 195 0.97 -3.19 13.60
C THR A 195 0.23 -1.88 13.85
N VAL A 196 -0.97 -1.69 13.29
CA VAL A 196 -1.73 -0.43 13.42
C VAL A 196 -2.46 -0.30 14.76
N PRO A 197 -3.14 -1.34 15.31
CA PRO A 197 -3.79 -1.23 16.61
C PRO A 197 -2.90 -0.71 17.76
N PRO A 198 -1.66 -1.21 17.96
CA PRO A 198 -0.80 -0.67 19.02
C PRO A 198 -0.29 0.75 18.73
N ARG A 199 -0.21 1.19 17.47
CA ARG A 199 0.11 2.59 17.12
C ARG A 199 -1.04 3.51 17.49
N VAL A 200 -2.28 3.12 17.17
CA VAL A 200 -3.50 3.85 17.53
C VAL A 200 -3.68 3.91 19.05
N ALA A 201 -3.45 2.80 19.76
CA ALA A 201 -3.54 2.77 21.22
C ALA A 201 -2.58 3.75 21.89
N ARG A 202 -1.30 3.79 21.45
CA ARG A 202 -0.31 4.75 21.97
C ARG A 202 -0.70 6.20 21.72
N LEU A 203 -1.23 6.52 20.54
CA LEU A 203 -1.72 7.87 20.25
C LEU A 203 -2.94 8.23 21.12
N ARG A 204 -3.82 7.27 21.42
CA ARG A 204 -4.92 7.51 22.37
C ARG A 204 -4.37 7.82 23.76
N GLU A 205 -3.38 7.07 24.24
CA GLU A 205 -2.79 7.28 25.56
C GLU A 205 -2.11 8.66 25.68
N SER A 206 -1.39 9.12 24.66
CA SER A 206 -0.76 10.45 24.68
C SER A 206 -1.81 11.57 24.75
N LEU A 207 -2.90 11.47 24.00
CA LEU A 207 -4.00 12.45 24.02
C LEU A 207 -4.68 12.61 25.39
N HIS A 208 -4.77 11.53 26.18
CA HIS A 208 -5.37 11.58 27.51
C HIS A 208 -4.37 12.07 28.58
N SER A 209 -3.07 11.87 28.35
CA SER A 209 -2.01 12.30 29.27
C SER A 209 -1.79 13.81 29.24
N ASP A 210 -2.01 14.47 28.10
CA ASP A 210 -1.90 15.93 27.96
C ASP A 210 -3.12 16.70 28.50
N ALA A 211 -4.18 15.99 28.93
CA ALA A 211 -5.41 16.57 29.48
C ALA A 211 -5.47 16.55 31.03
N ALA A 212 -4.45 15.99 31.69
CA ALA A 212 -4.33 15.86 33.15
C ALA A 212 -3.29 16.86 33.71
#